data_AF-A0AAD2GDJ4-F1
#
_entry.id   AF-A0AAD2GDJ4-F1
#
_cell.length_a   1.000
_cell.length_b   1.000
_cell.length_c   1.000
_cell.angle_alpha   90.00
_cell.angle_beta   90.00
_cell.angle_gamma   90.00
#
_symmetry.space_group_name_H-M   'P 1'
#
loop_
_entity.id
_entity.type
_entity.pdbx_description
1 polymer ?
#
loop_
_entity_poly.entity_id
_entity_poly.type
_entity_poly.pdbx_seq_one_letter_code
_entity_poly.pdbx_strand_id
1 'polypeptide(L)'
;MTMQHQVIQDNNFAVAMIEEGAYDEASSTLCAAFQAYQNCDCAGGMESAVCDAGVSSFKPSISLDECMAKGHPMSSSVDPDFPFMYSDAIRISPEVAAAGISQHDVTSIILFNLALTHHLSALDSNDPDSDLQKALHVYEHLYTMQQENMVVGSSGFPSNLMFVLSILNNCGIIHQWRSEAGTSINGEVIAARCFDKLLSVLTLISDNAQTTNKNEEVVVRGFYRNVVLNRPPAASAA
;
A
#
# COMPACT_ATOMS: atom_id res chain seq x y z
N MET A 1 24.79 -8.83 10.54
CA MET A 1 23.66 -8.49 9.65
C MET A 1 22.49 -8.15 10.57
N THR A 2 21.92 -6.95 10.48
CA THR A 2 20.79 -6.57 11.35
C THR A 2 19.55 -7.33 10.89
N MET A 3 18.62 -7.66 11.81
CA MET A 3 17.39 -8.36 11.43
C MET A 3 16.61 -7.59 10.35
N GLN A 4 16.53 -6.26 10.47
CA GLN A 4 15.89 -5.41 9.47
C GLN A 4 16.47 -5.63 8.07
N HIS A 5 17.79 -5.84 7.95
CA HIS A 5 18.42 -6.10 6.66
C HIS A 5 18.01 -7.46 6.08
N GLN A 6 17.87 -8.50 6.91
CA GLN A 6 17.35 -9.80 6.47
C GLN A 6 15.90 -9.67 5.99
N VAL A 7 15.06 -9.00 6.78
CA VAL A 7 13.64 -8.78 6.45
C VAL A 7 13.47 -8.00 5.14
N ILE A 8 14.32 -7.01 4.88
CA ILE A 8 14.36 -6.29 3.59
C ILE A 8 14.75 -7.22 2.44
N GLN A 9 15.72 -8.12 2.65
CA GLN A 9 16.11 -9.09 1.62
C GLN A 9 14.98 -10.08 1.33
N ASP A 10 14.33 -10.60 2.37
CA ASP A 10 13.21 -11.53 2.24
C ASP A 10 12.04 -10.87 1.51
N ASN A 11 11.72 -9.60 1.82
CA ASN A 11 10.74 -8.84 1.06
C ASN A 11 11.10 -8.74 -0.43
N ASN A 12 12.34 -8.32 -0.74
CA ASN A 12 12.77 -8.14 -2.13
C ASN A 12 12.84 -9.47 -2.92
N PHE A 13 13.09 -10.58 -2.21
CA PHE A 13 13.02 -11.93 -2.77
C PHE A 13 11.57 -12.33 -3.06
N ALA A 14 10.64 -12.09 -2.14
CA ALA A 14 9.21 -12.30 -2.37
C ALA A 14 8.68 -11.45 -3.53
N VAL A 15 9.18 -10.22 -3.73
CA VAL A 15 8.82 -9.42 -4.92
C VAL A 15 9.17 -10.14 -6.22
N ALA A 16 10.35 -10.75 -6.32
CA ALA A 16 10.71 -11.53 -7.51
C ALA A 16 9.76 -12.74 -7.72
N MET A 17 9.34 -13.40 -6.64
CA MET A 17 8.34 -14.47 -6.71
C MET A 17 6.98 -13.97 -7.21
N ILE A 18 6.53 -12.79 -6.76
CA ILE A 18 5.29 -12.17 -7.24
C ILE A 18 5.37 -11.89 -8.75
N GLU A 19 6.50 -11.34 -9.23
CA GLU A 19 6.74 -11.06 -10.65
C GLU A 19 6.76 -12.35 -11.50
N GLU A 20 7.11 -13.49 -10.91
CA GLU A 20 7.11 -14.82 -11.54
C GLU A 20 5.77 -15.56 -11.41
N GLY A 21 4.79 -15.02 -10.68
CA GLY A 21 3.50 -15.65 -10.40
C GLY A 21 3.54 -16.75 -9.32
N ALA A 22 4.64 -16.85 -8.56
CA ALA A 22 4.81 -17.81 -7.46
C ALA A 22 4.19 -17.27 -6.15
N TYR A 23 2.88 -17.08 -6.14
CA TYR A 23 2.20 -16.35 -5.06
C TYR A 23 2.18 -17.10 -3.72
N ASP A 24 2.12 -18.44 -3.72
CA ASP A 24 2.13 -19.22 -2.49
C ASP A 24 3.49 -19.09 -1.77
N GLU A 25 4.59 -19.21 -2.52
CA GLU A 25 5.95 -19.04 -2.02
C GLU A 25 6.20 -17.59 -1.56
N ALA A 26 5.72 -16.61 -2.33
CA ALA A 26 5.80 -15.20 -1.95
C ALA A 26 5.07 -14.92 -0.63
N SER A 27 3.84 -15.42 -0.48
CA SER A 27 3.03 -15.25 0.73
C SER A 27 3.71 -15.88 1.95
N SER A 28 4.24 -17.09 1.81
CA SER A 28 4.98 -17.78 2.87
C SER A 28 6.22 -16.98 3.30
N THR A 29 6.99 -16.47 2.33
CA THR A 29 8.20 -15.67 2.56
C THR A 29 7.87 -14.37 3.29
N LEU A 30 6.81 -13.65 2.85
CA LEU A 30 6.37 -12.40 3.48
C LEU A 30 5.84 -12.61 4.90
N CYS A 31 5.11 -13.70 5.14
CA CYS A 31 4.66 -14.05 6.49
C CYS A 31 5.85 -14.35 7.42
N ALA A 32 6.85 -15.10 6.94
CA ALA A 32 8.05 -15.39 7.70
C ALA A 32 8.85 -14.11 8.00
N ALA A 33 8.99 -13.21 7.02
CA ALA A 33 9.64 -11.91 7.19
C ALA A 33 8.92 -11.04 8.24
N PHE A 34 7.59 -10.96 8.18
CA PHE A 34 6.78 -10.24 9.17
C PHE A 34 6.89 -10.83 10.58
N GLN A 35 6.80 -12.16 10.71
CA GLN A 35 6.94 -12.86 11.99
C GLN A 35 8.32 -12.68 12.59
N ALA A 36 9.37 -12.80 11.78
CA ALA A 36 10.73 -12.52 12.20
C ALA A 36 10.79 -11.12 12.80
N TYR A 37 10.27 -10.13 12.07
CA TYR A 37 10.31 -8.73 12.49
C TYR A 37 9.58 -8.46 13.82
N GLN A 38 8.39 -9.02 14.01
CA GLN A 38 7.64 -8.88 15.26
C GLN A 38 8.37 -9.50 16.47
N ASN A 39 9.07 -10.62 16.27
CA ASN A 39 9.75 -11.32 17.36
C ASN A 39 10.98 -10.57 17.89
N CYS A 40 11.53 -9.60 17.15
CA CYS A 40 12.65 -8.78 17.66
C CYS A 40 12.21 -7.68 18.62
N ASP A 41 11.03 -7.08 18.41
CA ASP A 41 10.55 -5.98 19.27
C ASP A 41 10.26 -6.44 20.70
N CYS A 42 9.89 -7.71 20.88
CA CYS A 42 9.62 -8.26 22.22
C CYS A 42 10.89 -8.61 23.02
N ALA A 43 12.06 -8.74 22.37
CA ALA A 43 13.31 -9.12 23.03
C ALA A 43 14.08 -7.91 23.59
N GLY A 44 13.81 -6.71 23.08
CA GLY A 44 14.38 -5.45 23.55
C GLY A 44 13.52 -4.81 24.62
N GLY A 45 13.67 -5.28 25.87
CA GLY A 45 13.14 -4.57 27.03
C GLY A 45 13.54 -3.09 26.99
N MET A 46 12.55 -2.24 27.23
CA MET A 46 12.54 -0.78 27.17
C MET A 46 13.60 -0.13 28.08
N GLU A 47 14.89 -0.27 27.77
CA GLU A 47 15.91 0.60 28.33
C GLU A 47 15.81 1.95 27.61
N SER A 48 14.97 2.80 28.22
CA SER A 48 14.83 4.22 27.95
C SER A 48 16.21 4.89 28.02
N ALA A 49 16.92 4.90 26.89
CA ALA A 49 18.12 5.66 26.71
C ALA A 49 17.73 7.14 26.55
N VAL A 50 17.59 7.81 27.69
CA VAL A 50 17.54 9.27 27.78
C VAL A 50 18.86 9.80 27.24
N CYS A 51 18.91 10.16 25.96
CA CYS A 51 20.08 10.75 25.32
C CYS A 51 19.77 12.19 24.90
N ASP A 52 20.31 13.10 25.69
CA ASP A 52 21.02 14.33 25.29
C ASP A 52 20.67 14.96 23.93
N ALA A 53 20.12 16.18 23.99
CA ALA A 53 19.64 17.00 22.89
C ALA A 53 20.77 17.63 22.06
N GLY A 54 21.66 16.79 21.50
CA GLY A 54 22.54 17.18 20.42
C GLY A 54 21.69 17.47 19.18
N VAL A 55 21.84 18.64 18.58
CA VAL A 55 21.17 19.08 17.34
C VAL A 55 21.57 18.12 16.21
N SER A 56 20.88 16.99 16.12
CA SER A 56 21.04 15.99 15.08
C SER A 56 20.56 16.61 13.78
N SER A 57 21.48 16.74 12.82
CA SER A 57 21.19 17.07 11.44
C SER A 57 20.05 16.17 10.96
N PHE A 58 18.87 16.76 10.76
CA PHE A 58 17.68 16.08 10.26
C PHE A 58 18.01 15.48 8.90
N LYS A 59 18.31 14.18 8.86
CA LYS A 59 18.29 13.45 7.60
C LYS A 59 16.81 13.33 7.19
N PRO A 60 16.43 13.78 5.99
CA PRO A 60 15.07 13.56 5.51
C PRO A 60 14.80 12.06 5.49
N SER A 61 13.78 11.63 6.24
CA SER A 61 13.29 10.26 6.23
C SER A 61 12.68 9.97 4.86
N ILE A 62 13.07 8.85 4.26
CA ILE A 62 12.48 8.39 3.01
C ILE A 62 11.03 7.97 3.26
N SER A 63 10.10 8.44 2.43
CA SER A 63 8.69 8.09 2.54
C SER A 63 8.35 6.77 1.82
N LEU A 64 7.19 6.20 2.14
CA LEU A 64 6.66 5.04 1.42
C LEU A 64 6.43 5.37 -0.06
N ASP A 65 5.97 6.59 -0.34
CA ASP A 65 5.73 7.07 -1.70
C ASP A 65 7.02 7.09 -2.54
N GLU A 66 8.15 7.44 -1.93
CA GLU A 66 9.45 7.39 -2.60
C GLU A 66 9.87 5.94 -2.92
N CYS A 67 9.54 4.98 -2.04
CA CYS A 67 9.79 3.56 -2.29
C CYS A 67 8.95 3.05 -3.46
N MET A 68 7.67 3.44 -3.52
CA MET A 68 6.77 3.12 -4.63
C MET A 68 7.30 3.69 -5.95
N ALA A 69 7.67 4.97 -5.97
CA ALA A 69 8.16 5.65 -7.18
C ALA A 69 9.49 5.08 -7.72
N LYS A 70 10.34 4.52 -6.85
CA LYS A 70 11.62 3.90 -7.24
C LYS A 70 11.49 2.46 -7.73
N GLY A 71 10.47 1.74 -7.29
CA GLY A 71 10.28 0.32 -7.61
C GLY A 71 9.97 0.06 -9.08
N HIS A 72 9.18 0.94 -9.70
CA HIS A 72 8.95 0.95 -11.14
C HIS A 72 8.58 2.37 -11.58
N PRO A 73 9.13 2.89 -12.70
CA PRO A 73 8.48 4.01 -13.36
C PRO A 73 7.11 3.49 -13.76
N MET A 74 6.03 4.03 -13.17
CA MET A 74 4.65 3.66 -13.52
C MET A 74 4.58 3.50 -15.02
N SER A 75 4.53 2.25 -15.48
CA SER A 75 4.70 1.97 -16.89
C SER A 75 3.54 2.68 -17.58
N SER A 76 3.87 3.55 -18.53
CA SER A 76 2.88 4.32 -19.28
C SER A 76 1.89 3.45 -20.07
N SER A 77 2.07 2.13 -20.06
CA SER A 77 1.07 1.16 -20.49
C SER A 77 0.24 0.68 -19.30
N VAL A 78 -0.57 1.57 -18.72
CA VAL A 78 -1.71 1.10 -17.91
C VAL A 78 -2.60 0.33 -18.88
N ASP A 79 -2.56 -1.00 -18.79
CA ASP A 79 -3.48 -1.86 -19.53
C ASP A 79 -4.89 -1.32 -19.24
N PRO A 80 -5.61 -0.83 -20.26
CA PRO A 80 -6.91 -0.23 -20.04
C PRO A 80 -7.92 -1.22 -19.45
N ASP A 81 -7.65 -2.52 -19.58
CA ASP A 81 -8.51 -3.61 -19.11
C ASP A 81 -8.12 -4.07 -17.70
N PHE A 82 -6.98 -3.61 -17.14
CA PHE A 82 -6.60 -3.94 -15.77
C PHE A 82 -7.16 -2.86 -14.81
N PRO A 83 -8.13 -3.19 -13.95
CA PRO A 83 -8.83 -2.21 -13.15
C PRO A 83 -8.01 -1.75 -11.93
N PHE A 84 -6.75 -2.15 -11.82
CA PHE A 84 -5.90 -1.84 -10.67
C PHE A 84 -4.86 -0.80 -11.02
N MET A 85 -4.72 0.17 -10.13
CA MET A 85 -3.73 1.22 -10.31
C MET A 85 -2.33 0.82 -9.84
N TYR A 86 -2.24 -0.06 -8.85
CA TYR A 86 -0.97 -0.54 -8.32
C TYR A 86 -0.98 -2.07 -8.25
N SER A 87 -0.43 -2.68 -9.30
CA SER A 87 -0.25 -4.14 -9.45
C SER A 87 1.14 -4.61 -9.05
N ASP A 88 2.06 -3.67 -8.81
CA ASP A 88 3.47 -3.98 -8.65
C ASP A 88 3.85 -3.99 -7.17
N ALA A 89 4.60 -5.02 -6.78
CA ALA A 89 5.10 -5.11 -5.42
C ALA A 89 6.24 -4.13 -5.18
N ILE A 90 6.31 -3.60 -3.95
CA ILE A 90 7.24 -2.54 -3.57
C ILE A 90 8.59 -3.16 -3.18
N ARG A 91 9.64 -2.80 -3.92
CA ARG A 91 11.04 -3.15 -3.61
C ARG A 91 11.67 -2.09 -2.72
N ILE A 92 12.39 -2.52 -1.68
CA ILE A 92 13.19 -1.63 -0.84
C ILE A 92 14.60 -1.60 -1.43
N SER A 93 14.92 -0.53 -2.16
CA SER A 93 16.24 -0.36 -2.78
C SER A 93 17.37 -0.27 -1.72
N PRO A 94 18.61 -0.68 -2.06
CA PRO A 94 19.75 -0.54 -1.16
C PRO A 94 19.99 0.90 -0.69
N GLU A 95 19.73 1.89 -1.55
CA GLU A 95 19.84 3.32 -1.21
C GLU A 95 18.83 3.70 -0.14
N VAL A 96 17.59 3.20 -0.25
CA VAL A 96 16.53 3.44 0.74
C VAL A 96 16.88 2.78 2.07
N ALA A 97 17.35 1.53 2.02
CA ALA A 97 17.79 0.82 3.22
C ALA A 97 18.97 1.54 3.91
N ALA A 98 19.94 2.04 3.14
CA ALA A 98 21.11 2.75 3.66
C ALA A 98 20.77 4.13 4.24
N ALA A 99 19.70 4.76 3.77
CA ALA A 99 19.20 6.02 4.32
C ALA A 99 18.49 5.87 5.68
N GLY A 100 18.19 4.64 6.10
CA GLY A 100 17.57 4.35 7.39
C GLY A 100 16.05 4.41 7.33
N ILE A 101 15.43 3.64 6.43
CA ILE A 101 13.98 3.43 6.40
C ILE A 101 13.47 2.99 7.78
N SER A 102 12.35 3.57 8.21
CA SER A 102 11.80 3.28 9.53
C SER A 102 11.26 1.84 9.60
N GLN A 103 11.22 1.31 10.82
CA GLN A 103 10.63 0.00 11.09
C GLN A 103 9.16 -0.08 10.68
N HIS A 104 8.42 0.98 10.97
CA HIS A 104 7.03 1.09 10.58
C HIS A 104 6.83 1.01 9.06
N ASP A 105 7.70 1.66 8.29
CA ASP A 105 7.61 1.68 6.83
C ASP A 105 7.99 0.32 6.22
N VAL A 106 9.02 -0.35 6.74
CA VAL A 106 9.37 -1.73 6.33
C VAL A 106 8.19 -2.67 6.56
N THR A 107 7.57 -2.60 7.74
CA THR A 107 6.37 -3.39 8.05
C THR A 107 5.22 -3.08 7.09
N SER A 108 4.99 -1.80 6.79
CA SER A 108 3.93 -1.39 5.87
C SER A 108 4.14 -1.94 4.47
N ILE A 109 5.38 -1.96 3.98
CA ILE A 109 5.75 -2.51 2.67
C ILE A 109 5.52 -4.02 2.61
N ILE A 110 5.93 -4.76 3.64
CA ILE A 110 5.75 -6.23 3.70
C ILE A 110 4.26 -6.58 3.68
N LEU A 111 3.46 -5.92 4.51
CA LEU A 111 2.02 -6.14 4.55
C LEU A 111 1.35 -5.75 3.24
N PHE A 112 1.81 -4.69 2.58
CA PHE A 112 1.26 -4.28 1.28
C PHE A 112 1.55 -5.35 0.23
N ASN A 113 2.79 -5.82 0.15
CA ASN A 113 3.17 -6.89 -0.76
C ASN A 113 2.44 -8.20 -0.46
N LEU A 114 2.16 -8.50 0.82
CA LEU A 114 1.38 -9.68 1.22
C LEU A 114 -0.08 -9.57 0.76
N ALA A 115 -0.70 -8.40 0.96
CA ALA A 115 -2.06 -8.13 0.49
C ALA A 115 -2.14 -8.23 -1.05
N LEU A 116 -1.15 -7.66 -1.74
CA LEU A 116 -1.03 -7.73 -3.20
C LEU A 116 -0.83 -9.17 -3.68
N THR A 117 -0.02 -9.97 -2.99
CA THR A 117 0.20 -11.39 -3.34
C THR A 117 -1.10 -12.18 -3.33
N HIS A 118 -1.90 -12.07 -2.25
CA HIS A 118 -3.21 -12.72 -2.20
C HIS A 118 -4.16 -12.18 -3.26
N HIS A 119 -4.12 -10.87 -3.49
CA HIS A 119 -4.95 -10.25 -4.50
C HIS A 119 -4.63 -10.76 -5.91
N LEU A 120 -3.35 -10.88 -6.28
CA LEU A 120 -2.93 -11.44 -7.57
C LEU A 120 -3.21 -12.95 -7.66
N SER A 121 -2.99 -13.70 -6.57
CA SER A 121 -3.37 -15.12 -6.48
C SER A 121 -4.85 -15.34 -6.80
N ALA A 122 -5.73 -14.45 -6.32
CA ALA A 122 -7.15 -14.53 -6.60
C ALA A 122 -7.48 -14.40 -8.10
N LEU A 123 -6.66 -13.67 -8.89
CA LEU A 123 -6.87 -13.53 -10.34
C LEU A 123 -6.67 -14.86 -11.08
N ASP A 124 -5.78 -15.71 -10.56
CA ASP A 124 -5.40 -16.98 -11.18
C ASP A 124 -6.10 -18.18 -10.51
N SER A 125 -6.89 -17.95 -9.45
CA SER A 125 -7.54 -18.99 -8.65
C SER A 125 -8.93 -19.38 -9.16
N ASN A 126 -9.29 -20.65 -8.97
CA ASN A 126 -10.66 -21.14 -9.18
C ASN A 126 -11.62 -20.72 -8.05
N ASP A 127 -11.09 -20.37 -6.87
CA ASP A 127 -11.84 -19.86 -5.72
C ASP A 127 -11.23 -18.52 -5.26
N PRO A 128 -11.54 -17.42 -5.97
CA PRO A 128 -10.94 -16.12 -5.71
C PRO A 128 -11.35 -15.52 -4.37
N ASP A 129 -12.52 -15.88 -3.81
CA ASP A 129 -13.08 -15.18 -2.64
C ASP A 129 -12.21 -15.37 -1.38
N SER A 130 -11.62 -16.56 -1.20
CA SER A 130 -10.75 -16.81 -0.04
C SER A 130 -9.52 -15.89 -0.03
N ASP A 131 -8.86 -15.73 -1.16
CA ASP A 131 -7.66 -14.88 -1.26
C ASP A 131 -8.03 -13.39 -1.28
N LEU A 132 -9.14 -13.01 -1.91
CA LEU A 132 -9.66 -11.64 -1.84
C LEU A 132 -10.01 -11.22 -0.40
N GLN A 133 -10.55 -12.14 0.42
CA GLN A 133 -10.81 -11.88 1.84
C GLN A 133 -9.51 -11.63 2.62
N LYS A 134 -8.47 -12.44 2.39
CA LYS A 134 -7.15 -12.25 3.03
C LYS A 134 -6.53 -10.91 2.61
N ALA A 135 -6.50 -10.63 1.31
CA ALA A 135 -5.99 -9.37 0.76
C ALA A 135 -6.70 -8.17 1.40
N LEU A 136 -8.04 -8.20 1.43
CA LEU A 136 -8.85 -7.14 2.01
C LEU A 136 -8.53 -6.93 3.48
N HIS A 137 -8.45 -8.01 4.27
CA HIS A 137 -8.15 -7.90 5.70
C HIS A 137 -6.80 -7.21 5.97
N VAL A 138 -5.78 -7.56 5.17
CA VAL A 138 -4.44 -6.95 5.30
C VAL A 138 -4.45 -5.49 4.85
N TYR A 139 -5.14 -5.15 3.74
CA TYR A 139 -5.28 -3.76 3.30
C TYR A 139 -6.04 -2.88 4.30
N GLU A 140 -7.13 -3.37 4.89
CA GLU A 140 -7.90 -2.65 5.92
C GLU A 140 -7.05 -2.41 7.19
N HIS A 141 -6.24 -3.39 7.57
CA HIS A 141 -5.30 -3.24 8.68
C HIS A 141 -4.25 -2.17 8.38
N LEU A 142 -3.63 -2.22 7.20
CA LEU A 142 -2.68 -1.19 6.73
C LEU A 142 -3.30 0.21 6.71
N TYR A 143 -4.52 0.33 6.21
CA TYR A 143 -5.22 1.61 6.18
C TYR A 143 -5.41 2.18 7.59
N THR A 144 -5.80 1.33 8.55
CA THR A 144 -5.95 1.71 9.96
C THR A 144 -4.62 2.17 10.56
N MET A 145 -3.54 1.41 10.33
CA MET A 145 -2.19 1.78 10.77
C MET A 145 -1.77 3.16 10.23
N GLN A 146 -2.02 3.44 8.94
CA GLN A 146 -1.68 4.73 8.36
C GLN A 146 -2.53 5.87 8.92
N GLN A 147 -3.83 5.64 9.18
CA GLN A 147 -4.71 6.64 9.80
C GLN A 147 -4.25 7.05 11.19
N GLU A 148 -3.85 6.09 12.03
CA GLU A 148 -3.38 6.37 13.40
C GLU A 148 -2.13 7.27 13.39
N ASN A 149 -1.24 7.06 12.41
CA ASN A 149 -0.05 7.89 12.24
C ASN A 149 -0.33 9.30 11.70
N MET A 150 -1.42 9.49 10.94
CA MET A 150 -1.80 10.80 10.40
C MET A 150 -2.33 11.78 11.46
N VAL A 151 -2.85 11.28 12.59
CA VAL A 151 -3.45 12.12 13.65
C VAL A 151 -2.38 12.84 14.48
N VAL A 152 -1.13 12.37 14.44
CA VAL A 152 -0.05 12.87 15.31
C VAL A 152 0.78 13.96 14.61
N GLY A 153 0.26 15.19 14.63
CA GLY A 153 1.12 16.36 14.89
C GLY A 153 1.86 17.07 13.75
N SER A 154 1.39 17.06 12.51
CA SER A 154 1.92 17.99 11.49
C SER A 154 0.84 18.49 10.55
N SER A 155 0.72 19.82 10.45
CA SER A 155 -0.25 20.54 9.58
C SER A 155 0.06 20.41 8.08
N GLY A 156 0.70 19.32 7.67
CA GLY A 156 1.10 19.04 6.29
C GLY A 156 0.30 17.89 5.70
N PHE A 157 0.31 17.79 4.37
CA PHE A 157 -0.16 16.61 3.67
C PHE A 157 0.59 15.36 4.16
N PRO A 158 -0.08 14.20 4.23
CA PRO A 158 0.58 12.94 4.61
C PRO A 158 1.72 12.63 3.64
N SER A 159 2.88 12.26 4.17
CA SER A 159 4.08 11.90 3.39
C SER A 159 3.94 10.60 2.58
N ASN A 160 2.89 9.82 2.87
CA ASN A 160 2.61 8.50 2.30
C ASN A 160 1.26 8.49 1.56
N LEU A 161 0.95 9.59 0.87
CA LEU A 161 -0.34 9.80 0.23
C LEU A 161 -0.59 8.76 -0.87
N MET A 162 0.41 8.51 -1.71
CA MET A 162 0.32 7.54 -2.80
C MET A 162 0.09 6.13 -2.28
N PHE A 163 0.75 5.77 -1.20
CA PHE A 163 0.56 4.50 -0.51
C PHE A 163 -0.89 4.34 -0.03
N VAL A 164 -1.45 5.35 0.66
CA VAL A 164 -2.83 5.32 1.16
C VAL A 164 -3.86 5.26 0.02
N LEU A 165 -3.66 6.03 -1.05
CA LEU A 165 -4.55 5.99 -2.22
C LEU A 165 -4.53 4.60 -2.89
N SER A 166 -3.36 3.97 -2.97
CA SER A 166 -3.23 2.62 -3.53
C SER A 166 -4.00 1.58 -2.71
N ILE A 167 -3.91 1.65 -1.37
CA ILE A 167 -4.69 0.80 -0.47
C ILE A 167 -6.20 0.99 -0.68
N LEU A 168 -6.67 2.26 -0.67
CA LEU A 168 -8.09 2.57 -0.87
C LEU A 168 -8.62 2.09 -2.22
N ASN A 169 -7.81 2.22 -3.28
CA ASN A 169 -8.16 1.75 -4.62
C ASN A 169 -8.33 0.23 -4.63
N ASN A 170 -7.34 -0.50 -4.10
CA ASN A 170 -7.37 -1.95 -4.09
C ASN A 170 -8.54 -2.47 -3.21
N CYS A 171 -8.80 -1.86 -2.05
CA CYS A 171 -10.00 -2.17 -1.26
C CYS A 171 -11.29 -1.94 -2.04
N GLY A 172 -11.41 -0.81 -2.73
CA GLY A 172 -12.59 -0.46 -3.51
C GLY A 172 -12.91 -1.50 -4.57
N ILE A 173 -11.90 -1.91 -5.35
CA ILE A 173 -12.07 -2.93 -6.38
C ILE A 173 -12.40 -4.30 -5.79
N ILE A 174 -11.70 -4.74 -4.73
CA ILE A 174 -11.97 -6.04 -4.09
C ILE A 174 -13.42 -6.08 -3.57
N HIS A 175 -13.90 -5.01 -2.93
CA HIS A 175 -15.28 -4.93 -2.46
C HIS A 175 -16.30 -4.98 -3.61
N GLN A 176 -16.01 -4.29 -4.72
CA GLN A 176 -16.86 -4.31 -5.90
C GLN A 176 -16.95 -5.72 -6.49
N TRP A 177 -15.81 -6.38 -6.73
CA TRP A 177 -15.76 -7.73 -7.29
C TRP A 177 -16.49 -8.75 -6.44
N ARG A 178 -16.31 -8.69 -5.12
CA ARG A 178 -17.04 -9.56 -4.19
C ARG A 178 -18.54 -9.28 -4.18
N SER A 179 -18.95 -8.03 -4.41
CA SER A 179 -20.36 -7.68 -4.59
C SER A 179 -20.94 -8.28 -5.87
N GLU A 180 -20.22 -8.14 -6.99
CA GLU A 180 -20.61 -8.66 -8.31
C GLU A 180 -20.68 -10.19 -8.31
N ALA A 181 -19.78 -10.85 -7.57
CA ALA A 181 -19.79 -12.30 -7.35
C ALA A 181 -20.87 -12.77 -6.36
N GLY A 182 -21.60 -11.85 -5.71
CA GLY A 182 -22.63 -12.17 -4.72
C GLY A 182 -22.08 -12.70 -3.37
N THR A 183 -20.78 -12.55 -3.12
CA THR A 183 -20.13 -13.00 -1.86
C THR A 183 -20.07 -11.91 -0.79
N SER A 184 -20.51 -10.68 -1.12
CA SER A 184 -20.60 -9.56 -0.17
C SER A 184 -21.90 -8.78 -0.33
N ILE A 185 -22.74 -8.80 0.71
CA ILE A 185 -24.06 -8.12 0.72
C ILE A 185 -23.92 -6.59 0.66
N ASN A 186 -22.84 -6.04 1.21
CA ASN A 186 -22.60 -4.59 1.28
C ASN A 186 -21.39 -4.17 0.43
N GLY A 187 -20.90 -5.04 -0.46
CA GLY A 187 -19.67 -4.81 -1.22
C GLY A 187 -19.76 -3.52 -2.04
N GLU A 188 -20.84 -3.33 -2.80
CA GLU A 188 -21.07 -2.13 -3.62
C GLU A 188 -21.03 -0.83 -2.79
N VAL A 189 -21.70 -0.81 -1.63
CA VAL A 189 -21.74 0.37 -0.74
C VAL A 189 -20.35 0.69 -0.18
N ILE A 190 -19.58 -0.33 0.19
CA ILE A 190 -18.23 -0.13 0.72
C ILE A 190 -17.27 0.31 -0.40
N ALA A 191 -17.36 -0.30 -1.58
CA ALA A 191 -16.61 0.09 -2.76
C ALA A 191 -16.85 1.57 -3.09
N ALA A 192 -18.12 2.00 -3.15
CA ALA A 192 -18.48 3.39 -3.38
C ALA A 192 -17.86 4.33 -2.34
N ARG A 193 -17.84 3.96 -1.05
CA ARG A 193 -17.18 4.75 0.00
C ARG A 193 -15.67 4.84 -0.19
N CYS A 194 -15.00 3.78 -0.64
CA CYS A 194 -13.58 3.82 -0.97
C CYS A 194 -13.31 4.79 -2.13
N PHE A 195 -14.08 4.69 -3.21
CA PHE A 195 -13.94 5.58 -4.37
C PHE A 195 -14.32 7.03 -4.07
N ASP A 196 -15.30 7.28 -3.21
CA ASP A 196 -15.67 8.63 -2.76
C ASP A 196 -14.54 9.27 -1.94
N LYS A 197 -13.88 8.50 -1.05
CA LYS A 197 -12.70 8.95 -0.32
C LYS A 197 -11.54 9.27 -1.27
N LEU A 198 -11.25 8.38 -2.23
CA LEU A 198 -10.25 8.64 -3.27
C LEU A 198 -10.54 9.93 -4.01
N LEU A 199 -11.77 10.08 -4.52
CA LEU A 199 -12.17 11.27 -5.28
C LEU A 199 -12.03 12.55 -4.47
N SER A 200 -12.41 12.52 -3.19
CA SER A 200 -12.29 13.67 -2.28
C SER A 200 -10.84 14.11 -2.13
N VAL A 201 -9.92 13.16 -1.94
CA VAL A 201 -8.50 13.42 -1.78
C VAL A 201 -7.88 13.91 -3.10
N LEU A 202 -8.20 13.28 -4.23
CA LEU A 202 -7.69 13.68 -5.54
C LEU A 202 -8.16 15.10 -5.93
N THR A 203 -9.41 15.44 -5.58
CA THR A 203 -9.97 16.79 -5.83
C THR A 203 -9.23 17.82 -5.00
N LEU A 204 -9.00 17.53 -3.72
CA LEU A 204 -8.20 18.39 -2.85
C LEU A 204 -6.78 18.60 -3.39
N ILE A 205 -6.11 17.55 -3.89
CA ILE A 205 -4.78 17.68 -4.49
C ILE A 205 -4.85 18.57 -5.74
N SER A 206 -5.83 18.33 -6.62
CA SER A 206 -5.99 19.04 -7.89
C SER A 206 -6.25 20.53 -7.69
N ASP A 207 -7.06 20.90 -6.70
CA ASP A 207 -7.35 22.30 -6.37
C ASP A 207 -6.10 23.05 -5.87
N ASN A 208 -5.14 22.33 -5.28
CA ASN A 208 -3.88 22.87 -4.77
C ASN A 208 -2.70 22.74 -5.74
N ALA A 209 -2.88 22.07 -6.89
CA ALA A 209 -1.81 21.62 -7.79
C ALA A 209 -1.20 22.70 -8.70
N GLN A 210 -1.20 24.00 -8.32
CA GLN A 210 -0.65 25.06 -9.17
C GLN A 210 0.87 24.92 -9.47
N THR A 211 1.57 23.95 -8.87
CA THR A 211 3.03 23.75 -9.02
C THR A 211 3.51 22.28 -9.07
N THR A 212 2.63 21.29 -9.30
CA THR A 212 3.06 19.86 -9.21
C THR A 212 3.91 19.40 -10.39
N ASN A 213 4.76 18.39 -10.14
CA ASN A 213 5.64 17.80 -11.13
C ASN A 213 4.83 16.94 -12.12
N LYS A 214 5.25 16.87 -13.40
CA LYS A 214 4.55 16.13 -14.46
C LYS A 214 4.29 14.66 -14.10
N ASN A 215 5.19 14.04 -13.33
CA ASN A 215 5.04 12.64 -12.92
C ASN A 215 3.90 12.45 -11.90
N GLU A 216 3.75 13.37 -10.95
CA GLU A 216 2.66 13.32 -9.97
C GLU A 216 1.29 13.49 -10.64
N GLU A 217 1.24 14.33 -11.67
CA GLU A 217 0.01 14.55 -12.46
C GLU A 217 -0.44 13.26 -13.19
N VAL A 218 0.49 12.50 -13.79
CA VAL A 218 0.16 11.23 -14.46
C VAL A 218 -0.43 10.23 -13.49
N VAL A 219 0.17 10.13 -12.31
CA VAL A 219 -0.26 9.22 -11.25
C VAL A 219 -1.65 9.60 -10.75
N VAL A 220 -1.88 10.87 -10.39
CA VAL A 220 -3.19 11.38 -9.94
C VAL A 220 -4.28 11.11 -11.00
N ARG A 221 -3.97 11.31 -12.29
CA ARG A 221 -4.88 11.00 -13.40
C ARG A 221 -5.24 9.51 -13.48
N GLY A 222 -4.29 8.62 -13.16
CA GLY A 222 -4.53 7.17 -13.04
C GLY A 222 -5.64 6.87 -12.03
N PHE A 223 -5.58 7.49 -10.84
CA PHE A 223 -6.59 7.23 -9.80
C PHE A 223 -7.93 7.82 -10.22
N TYR A 224 -7.94 9.01 -10.82
CA TYR A 224 -9.17 9.60 -11.35
C TYR A 224 -9.84 8.69 -12.38
N ARG A 225 -9.07 8.14 -13.32
CA ARG A 225 -9.58 7.21 -14.32
C ARG A 225 -10.20 5.98 -13.63
N ASN A 226 -9.50 5.42 -12.65
CA ASN A 226 -9.97 4.25 -11.92
C ASN A 226 -11.30 4.53 -11.19
N VAL A 227 -11.37 5.64 -10.45
CA VAL A 227 -12.60 6.08 -9.78
C VAL A 227 -13.73 6.27 -10.79
N VAL A 228 -13.49 6.89 -11.94
CA VAL A 228 -14.55 7.12 -12.94
C VAL A 228 -15.06 5.81 -13.56
N LEU A 229 -14.17 4.83 -13.77
CA LEU A 229 -14.54 3.55 -14.39
C LEU A 229 -15.23 2.59 -13.40
N ASN A 230 -14.80 2.58 -12.15
CA ASN A 230 -15.18 1.54 -11.18
C ASN A 230 -16.15 2.03 -10.10
N ARG A 231 -16.36 3.35 -9.94
CA ARG A 231 -17.33 3.85 -8.96
C ARG A 231 -18.74 3.40 -9.34
N PRO A 232 -19.43 2.62 -8.49
CA PRO A 232 -20.82 2.27 -8.72
C PRO A 232 -21.66 3.54 -8.89
N PRO A 233 -22.67 3.53 -9.79
CA PRO A 233 -23.58 4.66 -9.89
C PRO A 233 -24.18 4.92 -8.52
N ALA A 234 -24.22 6.19 -8.10
CA ALA A 234 -24.87 6.56 -6.84
C ALA A 234 -26.28 5.97 -6.87
N ALA A 235 -26.58 5.05 -5.96
CA ALA A 235 -27.90 4.45 -5.85
C ALA A 235 -28.90 5.59 -5.80
N SER A 236 -29.69 5.76 -6.86
CA SER A 236 -30.74 6.75 -6.90
C SER A 236 -31.65 6.43 -5.72
N ALA A 237 -31.67 7.33 -4.72
CA ALA A 237 -32.46 7.15 -3.51
C ALA A 237 -33.90 6.81 -3.91
N ALA A 238 -34.27 5.54 -3.74
CA ALA A 238 -35.59 5.00 -3.97
C ALA A 238 -36.37 5.00 -2.65
#